data_AF-F7KWK6-F1
#
_entry.id   AF-F7KWK6-F1
#
_cell.length_a   1.000
_cell.length_b   1.000
_cell.length_c   1.000
_cell.angle_alpha   90.00
_cell.angle_beta   90.00
_cell.angle_gamma   90.00
#
_symmetry.space_group_name_H-M   'P 1'
#
loop_
_entity.id
_entity.type
_entity.pdbx_description
1 polymer ?
#
loop_
_entity_poly.entity_id
_entity_poly.type
_entity_poly.pdbx_seq_one_letter_code
_entity_poly.pdbx_strand_id
1 'polypeptide(L)'
;MHSAKALIAWAGIDPPPYESGQFIGSKRKITKRGSSTLRKVGYEVMRVLKSHPAPKDDAVYNYILKKESEGKSKKHAKIAGLNKFLRIYYARVMAVYQ
;
A
#
# COMPACT_ATOMS: atom_id res chain seq x y z
N MET A 1 -19.98 -1.14 -8.03
CA MET A 1 -18.90 -2.01 -8.56
C MET A 1 -17.68 -1.91 -7.66
N HIS A 2 -17.33 -2.99 -6.97
CA HIS A 2 -16.14 -3.05 -6.10
C HIS A 2 -14.89 -3.03 -6.96
N SER A 3 -13.93 -2.14 -6.68
CA SER A 3 -12.67 -2.01 -7.42
C SER A 3 -11.47 -2.03 -6.46
N ALA A 4 -10.28 -2.37 -6.96
CA ALA A 4 -9.04 -2.31 -6.18
C ALA A 4 -8.82 -0.93 -5.54
N LYS A 5 -9.19 0.15 -6.23
CA LYS A 5 -9.11 1.52 -5.69
C LYS A 5 -10.04 1.72 -4.50
N ALA A 6 -11.26 1.18 -4.57
CA ALA A 6 -12.22 1.27 -3.46
C ALA A 6 -11.71 0.52 -2.21
N LEU A 7 -11.08 -0.65 -2.39
CA LEU A 7 -10.47 -1.41 -1.29
C LEU A 7 -9.33 -0.62 -0.61
N ILE A 8 -8.47 0.02 -1.40
CA ILE A 8 -7.34 0.83 -0.89
C ILE A 8 -7.85 2.08 -0.16
N ALA A 9 -8.88 2.75 -0.71
CA ALA A 9 -9.51 3.91 -0.08
C ALA A 9 -10.16 3.53 1.26
N TRP A 10 -10.79 2.36 1.34
CA TRP A 10 -11.34 1.83 2.59
C TRP A 10 -10.26 1.56 3.65
N ALA A 11 -9.08 1.08 3.22
CA ALA A 11 -7.91 0.96 4.09
C ALA A 11 -7.30 2.34 4.47
N GLY A 12 -7.65 3.42 3.76
CA GLY A 12 -7.20 4.79 4.03
C GLY A 12 -5.71 5.01 3.75
N ILE A 13 -5.15 4.25 2.80
CA ILE A 13 -3.75 4.35 2.37
C ILE A 13 -3.61 4.84 0.92
N ASP A 14 -4.71 5.25 0.30
CA ASP A 14 -4.70 5.85 -1.02
C ASP A 14 -3.95 7.19 -0.97
N PRO A 15 -3.15 7.49 -2.02
CA PRO A 15 -2.67 8.85 -2.20
C PRO A 15 -3.87 9.76 -2.52
N PRO A 16 -3.85 11.03 -2.07
CA PRO A 16 -4.89 11.97 -2.41
C PRO A 16 -4.98 12.12 -3.94
N PRO A 17 -6.20 12.35 -4.48
CA PRO A 17 -6.37 12.63 -5.90
C PRO A 17 -5.49 13.79 -6.34
N TYR A 18 -5.01 13.75 -7.59
CA TYR A 18 -4.38 14.91 -8.20
C TYR A 18 -5.45 16.01 -8.30
N GLU A 19 -5.34 17.07 -7.50
CA GLU A 19 -6.15 18.26 -7.71
C GLU A 19 -5.65 18.97 -8.97
N SER A 20 -6.56 19.31 -9.89
CA SER A 20 -6.28 20.00 -11.15
C SER A 20 -6.03 21.51 -10.98
N GLY A 21 -5.81 21.99 -9.76
CA GLY A 21 -5.45 23.37 -9.46
C GLY A 21 -3.93 23.55 -9.40
N GLN A 22 -3.46 24.79 -9.60
CA GLN A 22 -2.05 25.23 -9.57
C GLN A 22 -1.29 24.94 -8.25
N PHE A 23 -1.87 24.19 -7.31
CA PHE A 23 -1.23 23.81 -6.06
C PHE A 23 -0.54 22.45 -6.17
N ILE A 24 0.74 22.46 -6.55
CA ILE A 24 1.61 21.29 -6.47
C ILE A 24 1.98 21.07 -5.00
N GLY A 25 1.09 20.42 -4.25
CA GLY A 25 1.39 19.95 -2.90
C GLY A 25 2.54 18.94 -2.95
N SER A 26 3.78 19.41 -2.75
CA SER A 26 5.01 18.60 -2.71
C SER A 26 5.04 17.55 -1.60
N LYS A 27 4.04 17.56 -0.70
CA LYS A 27 3.88 16.64 0.43
C LYS A 27 2.54 15.90 0.36
N ARG A 28 2.46 14.85 -0.49
CA ARG A 28 1.28 13.97 -0.56
C ARG A 28 1.26 12.99 0.60
N LYS A 29 0.52 13.35 1.65
CA LYS A 29 0.23 12.47 2.78
C LYS A 29 -0.94 11.55 2.42
N ILE A 30 -0.92 10.30 2.88
CA ILE A 30 -2.05 9.37 2.72
C ILE A 30 -3.35 10.00 3.27
N THR A 31 -4.50 9.66 2.68
CA THR A 31 -5.79 10.29 3.01
C THR A 31 -6.22 10.10 4.47
N LYS A 32 -5.78 9.03 5.14
CA LYS A 32 -6.20 8.64 6.52
C LYS A 32 -7.72 8.55 6.74
N ARG A 33 -8.53 8.67 5.69
CA ARG A 33 -10.01 8.67 5.74
C ARG A 33 -10.62 7.27 5.95
N GLY A 34 -9.86 6.21 5.70
CA GLY A 34 -10.27 4.82 5.96
C GLY A 34 -9.98 4.35 7.40
N SER A 35 -10.06 3.04 7.63
CA SER A 35 -9.88 2.45 8.97
C SER A 35 -8.46 2.65 9.54
N SER A 36 -8.38 3.20 10.76
CA SER A 36 -7.12 3.34 11.50
C SER A 36 -6.54 1.98 11.92
N THR A 37 -7.41 1.04 12.30
CA THR A 37 -7.04 -0.34 12.66
C THR A 37 -6.39 -1.04 11.49
N LEU A 38 -6.94 -0.94 10.27
CA LEU A 38 -6.34 -1.55 9.09
C LEU A 38 -4.99 -0.96 8.74
N ARG A 39 -4.80 0.36 8.92
CA ARG A 39 -3.48 0.98 8.75
C ARG A 39 -2.46 0.43 9.75
N LYS A 40 -2.85 0.26 11.01
CA LYS A 40 -1.98 -0.28 12.06
C LYS A 40 -1.63 -1.73 11.79
N VAL A 41 -2.64 -2.57 11.60
CA VAL A 41 -2.47 -4.01 11.32
C VAL A 41 -1.68 -4.21 10.04
N GLY A 42 -2.06 -3.54 8.95
CA GLY A 42 -1.36 -3.66 7.67
C GLY A 42 0.10 -3.23 7.77
N TYR A 43 0.42 -2.20 8.55
CA TYR A 43 1.81 -1.81 8.80
C TYR A 43 2.58 -2.87 9.59
N GLU A 44 1.99 -3.47 10.64
CA GLU A 44 2.62 -4.54 11.40
C GLU A 44 2.82 -5.81 10.56
N VAL A 45 1.87 -6.17 9.69
CA VAL A 45 2.04 -7.27 8.71
C VAL A 45 3.23 -7.00 7.80
N MET A 46 3.36 -5.80 7.24
CA MET A 46 4.51 -5.44 6.39
C MET A 46 5.82 -5.39 7.18
N ARG A 47 5.78 -5.06 8.48
CA ARG A 47 6.95 -5.12 9.36
C ARG A 47 7.39 -6.57 9.53
N VAL A 48 6.49 -7.46 9.92
CA VAL A 48 6.78 -8.89 10.10
C VAL A 48 7.31 -9.49 8.80
N LEU A 49 6.68 -9.19 7.66
CA LEU A 49 7.13 -9.61 6.33
C LEU A 49 8.60 -9.24 6.05
N LYS A 50 9.03 -8.03 6.44
CA LYS A 50 10.41 -7.56 6.23
C LYS A 50 11.42 -8.07 7.26
N SER A 51 10.96 -8.53 8.42
CA SER A 51 11.81 -9.08 9.49
C SER A 51 12.20 -10.54 9.25
N HIS A 52 11.57 -11.21 8.29
CA HIS A 52 11.86 -12.61 7.94
C HIS A 52 12.58 -12.70 6.58
N PRO A 53 13.21 -13.86 6.27
CA PRO A 53 13.71 -14.14 4.93
C PRO A 53 12.64 -13.95 3.86
N ALA A 54 13.06 -13.64 2.64
CA ALA A 54 12.14 -13.40 1.54
C ALA A 54 11.20 -14.60 1.36
N PRO A 55 9.87 -14.40 1.35
CA PRO A 55 8.92 -15.47 1.11
C PRO A 55 9.01 -15.95 -0.34
N LYS A 56 8.46 -17.14 -0.65
CA LYS A 56 8.37 -17.65 -2.04
C LYS A 56 7.65 -16.67 -2.98
N ASP A 57 6.68 -15.93 -2.46
CA ASP A 57 5.97 -14.87 -3.16
C ASP A 57 6.51 -13.50 -2.71
N ASP A 58 7.62 -13.10 -3.31
CA ASP A 58 8.44 -11.97 -2.88
C ASP A 58 8.03 -10.63 -3.51
N ALA A 59 6.96 -10.59 -4.32
CA ALA A 59 6.57 -9.41 -5.09
C ALA A 59 6.36 -8.16 -4.20
N VAL A 60 5.80 -8.34 -3.01
CA VAL A 60 5.62 -7.26 -2.02
C VAL A 60 6.94 -6.94 -1.32
N TYR A 61 7.73 -7.97 -0.98
CA TYR A 61 9.02 -7.83 -0.31
C TYR A 61 10.00 -7.02 -1.17
N ASN A 62 10.17 -7.41 -2.43
CA ASN A 62 11.01 -6.73 -3.42
C ASN A 62 10.53 -5.31 -3.70
N TYR A 63 9.22 -5.07 -3.70
CA TYR A 63 8.68 -3.73 -3.85
C TYR A 63 9.01 -2.83 -2.66
N ILE A 64 8.99 -3.35 -1.43
CA ILE A 64 9.40 -2.60 -0.24
C ILE A 64 10.89 -2.25 -0.35
N LEU A 65 11.76 -3.22 -0.69
CA LEU A 65 13.19 -2.98 -0.88
C LEU A 65 13.47 -1.91 -1.93
N LYS A 66 12.78 -1.99 -3.08
CA LYS A 66 12.85 -0.97 -4.13
C LYS A 66 12.45 0.41 -3.61
N LYS A 67 11.41 0.51 -2.78
CA LYS A 67 11.00 1.80 -2.20
C LYS A 67 12.00 2.33 -1.17
N GLU A 68 12.68 1.46 -0.43
CA GLU A 68 13.78 1.85 0.45
C GLU A 68 14.98 2.35 -0.36
N SER A 69 15.34 1.70 -1.47
CA SER A 69 16.43 2.13 -2.36
C SER A 69 16.14 3.44 -3.09
N GLU A 70 14.86 3.74 -3.37
CA GLU A 70 14.41 5.04 -3.89
C GLU A 70 14.49 6.17 -2.84
N GLY A 71 15.02 5.90 -1.64
CA GLY A 71 15.19 6.90 -0.57
C GLY A 71 13.95 7.13 0.29
N LYS A 72 12.90 6.29 0.18
CA LYS A 72 11.75 6.40 1.09
C LYS A 72 12.11 5.88 2.47
N SER A 73 11.59 6.55 3.51
CA SER A 73 11.70 6.05 4.87
C SER A 73 11.11 4.64 4.98
N LYS A 74 11.68 3.82 5.88
CA LYS A 74 11.22 2.43 6.12
C LYS A 74 9.71 2.36 6.37
N LYS A 75 9.14 3.38 7.05
CA LYS A 75 7.70 3.49 7.28
C LYS A 75 6.92 3.71 5.97
N HIS A 76 7.35 4.65 5.12
CA HIS A 76 6.71 4.90 3.82
C HIS A 76 6.86 3.72 2.87
N ALA A 77 8.02 3.05 2.87
CA ALA A 77 8.24 1.85 2.07
C ALA A 77 7.27 0.72 2.45
N LYS A 78 7.08 0.46 3.76
CA LYS A 78 6.09 -0.51 4.25
C LYS A 78 4.65 -0.15 3.85
N ILE A 79 4.24 1.12 3.94
CA ILE A 79 2.90 1.55 3.50
C ILE A 79 2.73 1.38 1.99
N ALA A 80 3.78 1.64 1.20
CA ALA A 80 3.77 1.36 -0.24
C ALA A 80 3.68 -0.15 -0.53
N GLY A 81 4.37 -0.98 0.26
CA GLY A 81 4.24 -2.43 0.25
C GLY A 81 2.82 -2.90 0.54
N LEU A 82 2.17 -2.35 1.57
CA LEU A 82 0.78 -2.65 1.90
C LEU A 82 -0.17 -2.32 0.74
N ASN A 83 0.05 -1.19 0.05
CA ASN A 83 -0.73 -0.83 -1.13
C ASN A 83 -0.52 -1.84 -2.28
N LYS A 84 0.73 -2.25 -2.53
CA LYS A 84 1.04 -3.31 -3.51
C LYS A 84 0.38 -4.65 -3.14
N PHE A 85 0.42 -5.02 -1.86
CA PHE A 85 -0.24 -6.21 -1.33
C PHE A 85 -1.75 -6.20 -1.59
N LEU A 86 -2.45 -5.12 -1.23
CA LEU A 86 -3.91 -5.03 -1.43
C LEU A 86 -4.30 -5.11 -2.92
N ARG A 87 -3.46 -4.58 -3.83
CA ARG A 87 -3.69 -4.70 -5.27
C ARG A 87 -3.53 -6.14 -5.77
N ILE A 88 -2.49 -6.84 -5.30
CA ILE A 88 -2.27 -8.26 -5.64
C ILE A 88 -3.40 -9.11 -5.06
N TYR A 89 -3.76 -8.88 -3.80
CA TYR A 89 -4.85 -9.57 -3.11
C TYR A 89 -6.15 -9.45 -3.90
N TYR A 90 -6.56 -8.22 -4.23
CA TYR A 90 -7.77 -7.99 -5.01
C TYR A 90 -7.72 -8.71 -6.37
N ALA A 91 -6.60 -8.65 -7.10
CA ALA A 91 -6.47 -9.32 -8.39
C ALA A 91 -6.60 -10.86 -8.26
N ARG A 92 -5.98 -11.46 -7.25
CA ARG A 92 -6.09 -12.91 -6.98
C ARG A 92 -7.50 -13.34 -6.62
N VAL A 93 -8.16 -12.56 -5.76
CA VAL A 93 -9.54 -12.81 -5.36
C VAL A 93 -10.46 -12.73 -6.58
N MET A 94 -10.34 -11.67 -7.39
CA MET A 94 -11.17 -11.51 -8.59
C MET A 94 -10.95 -12.64 -9.62
N ALA A 95 -9.74 -13.16 -9.76
CA ALA A 95 -9.45 -14.28 -10.67
C ALA A 95 -10.14 -15.60 -10.27
N VAL A 96 -10.53 -15.77 -9.00
CA VAL A 96 -11.27 -16.96 -8.51
C VAL A 96 -12.77 -16.83 -8.75
N TYR A 97 -13.29 -15.61 -8.84
CA TYR A 97 -14.70 -15.33 -9.09
C TYR A 97 -15.04 -15.09 -10.58
N GLN A 98 -14.06 -15.29 -11.47
CA GLN A 98 -14.27 -15.37 -12.91
C GLN A 98 -14.56 -16.81 -13.32
#